data_AF-A0A498P6V0-F1
#
_entry.id   AF-A0A498P6V0-F1
#
_cell.length_a   1.000
_cell.length_b   1.000
_cell.length_c   1.000
_cell.angle_alpha   90.00
_cell.angle_beta   90.00
_cell.angle_gamma   90.00
#
_symmetry.space_group_name_H-M   'P 1'
#
loop_
_entity.id
_entity.type
_entity.pdbx_description
1 polymer ?
#
loop_
_entity_poly.entity_id
_entity_poly.type
_entity_poly.pdbx_seq_one_letter_code
_entity_poly.pdbx_strand_id
1 'polypeptide(L)'
;MGGYCGYLATMAGLSAGADAAYIFEEKFGIRDLERNVEHLVEKMKTTVKRGLILRNENCSSNYTTDFIFNLYSEEGKGIFDCRKNVLGHMQQGGTPTPFDRNFATKMGAKAVLWLTEKLKECYRHGE
;
A
#
# COMPACT_ATOMS: atom_id res chain seq x y z
N MET A 1 -4.66 5.32 1.11
CA MET A 1 -5.02 5.28 -0.33
C MET A 1 -4.95 3.84 -0.83
N GLY A 2 -5.45 3.62 -2.05
CA GLY A 2 -5.55 2.31 -2.68
C GLY A 2 -6.94 1.68 -2.55
N GLY A 3 -7.86 2.28 -1.79
CA GLY A 3 -9.16 1.69 -1.49
C GLY A 3 -8.97 0.28 -0.94
N TYR A 4 -9.69 -0.68 -1.51
CA TYR A 4 -9.55 -2.11 -1.19
C TYR A 4 -8.36 -2.80 -1.87
N CYS A 5 -7.61 -2.11 -2.73
CA CYS A 5 -6.42 -2.66 -3.39
C CYS A 5 -5.16 -2.43 -2.53
N GLY A 6 -4.56 -3.52 -2.08
CA GLY A 6 -3.36 -3.55 -1.26
C GLY A 6 -2.06 -3.20 -1.98
N TYR A 7 -2.06 -3.05 -3.31
CA TYR A 7 -0.85 -2.88 -4.13
C TYR A 7 0.14 -1.84 -3.56
N LEU A 8 -0.35 -0.64 -3.22
CA LEU A 8 0.49 0.41 -2.67
C LEU A 8 1.13 0.01 -1.33
N ALA A 9 0.36 -0.60 -0.42
CA ALA A 9 0.86 -1.02 0.89
C ALA A 9 1.85 -2.19 0.77
N THR A 10 1.56 -3.16 -0.11
CA THR A 10 2.45 -4.31 -0.36
C THR A 10 3.78 -3.87 -0.97
N MET A 11 3.74 -3.09 -2.05
CA MET A 11 4.96 -2.65 -2.73
C MET A 11 5.77 -1.65 -1.91
N ALA A 12 5.10 -0.74 -1.19
CA ALA A 12 5.78 0.15 -0.25
C ALA A 12 6.38 -0.64 0.92
N GLY A 13 5.70 -1.66 1.41
CA GLY A 13 6.21 -2.51 2.49
C GLY A 13 7.48 -3.23 2.09
N LEU A 14 7.48 -3.84 0.89
CA LEU A 14 8.66 -4.47 0.31
C LEU A 14 9.81 -3.46 0.11
N SER A 15 9.50 -2.30 -0.46
CA SER A 15 10.52 -1.30 -0.83
C SER A 15 11.12 -0.56 0.37
N ALA A 16 10.31 -0.34 1.42
CA ALA A 16 10.74 0.34 2.64
C ALA A 16 11.28 -0.61 3.73
N GLY A 17 11.14 -1.93 3.52
CA GLY A 17 11.46 -2.93 4.54
C GLY A 17 10.54 -2.82 5.76
N ALA A 18 9.23 -2.68 5.52
CA ALA A 18 8.23 -2.68 6.58
C ALA A 18 8.15 -4.05 7.26
N ASP A 19 7.96 -4.04 8.57
CA ASP A 19 7.81 -5.24 9.41
C ASP A 19 6.46 -5.92 9.19
N ALA A 20 5.43 -5.15 8.83
CA ALA A 20 4.14 -5.67 8.41
C ALA A 20 3.45 -4.71 7.44
N ALA A 21 2.62 -5.27 6.55
CA ALA A 21 1.73 -4.53 5.66
C ALA A 21 0.33 -5.15 5.70
N TYR A 22 -0.63 -4.47 6.33
CA TYR A 22 -2.00 -4.94 6.43
C TYR A 22 -2.81 -4.52 5.20
N ILE A 23 -3.31 -5.50 4.45
CA ILE A 23 -4.07 -5.31 3.20
C ILE A 23 -5.44 -5.98 3.27
N PHE A 24 -6.34 -5.66 2.34
CA PHE A 24 -7.70 -6.21 2.35
C PHE A 24 -7.73 -7.66 1.83
N GLU A 25 -6.85 -7.96 0.89
CA GLU A 25 -6.74 -9.23 0.19
C GLU A 25 -6.27 -10.37 1.11
N GLU A 26 -5.49 -10.03 2.15
CA GLU A 26 -5.01 -10.96 3.17
C GLU A 26 -5.76 -10.72 4.48
N LYS A 27 -6.62 -11.66 4.88
CA LYS A 27 -7.41 -11.52 6.10
C LYS A 27 -6.52 -11.74 7.33
N PHE A 28 -6.65 -10.84 8.30
CA PHE A 28 -5.94 -10.91 9.57
C PHE A 28 -6.91 -10.70 10.74
N GLY A 29 -6.65 -11.40 11.84
CA GLY A 29 -7.37 -11.27 13.09
C GLY A 29 -6.54 -10.60 14.19
N ILE A 30 -7.13 -10.50 15.38
CA ILE A 30 -6.43 -9.94 16.55
C ILE A 30 -5.15 -10.72 16.90
N ARG A 31 -5.16 -12.04 16.76
CA ARG A 31 -4.00 -12.90 17.02
C ARG A 31 -2.83 -12.63 16.07
N ASP A 32 -3.11 -12.26 14.82
CA ASP A 32 -2.06 -11.90 13.88
C ASP A 32 -1.43 -10.56 14.25
N LEU A 33 -2.23 -9.61 14.75
CA LEU A 33 -1.72 -8.33 15.26
C LEU A 33 -0.84 -8.54 16.50
N GLU A 34 -1.31 -9.32 17.48
CA GLU A 34 -0.53 -9.68 18.67
C GLU A 34 0.80 -10.32 18.30
N ARG A 35 0.80 -11.32 17.41
CA ARG A 35 2.04 -11.97 16.94
C ARG A 35 3.02 -10.97 16.32
N ASN A 36 2.52 -9.99 15.56
CA ASN A 36 3.38 -8.96 14.97
C ASN A 36 3.94 -7.99 16.02
N VAL A 37 3.17 -7.67 17.07
CA VAL A 37 3.68 -6.88 18.20
C VAL A 37 4.76 -7.64 18.96
N GLU A 38 4.52 -8.91 19.28
CA GLU A 38 5.51 -9.78 19.94
C GLU A 38 6.81 -9.86 19.12
N HIS A 39 6.68 -10.05 17.80
CA HIS A 39 7.82 -10.05 16.90
C HIS A 39 8.60 -8.73 16.96
N LEU A 40 7.89 -7.59 16.96
CA LEU A 40 8.51 -6.27 17.05
C LEU A 40 9.19 -6.05 18.41
N VAL A 41 8.58 -6.51 19.50
CA VAL A 41 9.19 -6.48 20.85
C VAL A 41 10.51 -7.25 20.87
N GLU A 42 10.54 -8.47 20.32
CA GLU A 42 11.77 -9.25 20.23
C GLU A 42 12.81 -8.57 19.32
N LYS A 43 12.37 -7.97 18.20
CA LYS A 43 13.23 -7.20 17.31
C LYS A 43 13.92 -6.03 18.04
N MET A 44 13.24 -5.33 18.96
CA MET A 44 13.84 -4.23 19.72
C MET A 44 14.98 -4.66 20.66
N LYS A 45 15.08 -5.95 21.01
CA LYS A 45 16.22 -6.49 21.77
C LYS A 45 17.48 -6.63 20.92
N THR A 46 17.33 -6.63 19.60
CA THR A 46 18.45 -6.72 18.64
C THR A 46 19.11 -5.36 18.41
N THR A 47 20.04 -5.29 17.45
CA THR A 47 20.70 -4.05 17.04
C THR A 47 19.75 -3.09 16.30
N VAL A 48 18.72 -3.60 15.62
CA VAL A 48 17.79 -2.78 14.84
C VAL A 48 16.56 -2.44 15.67
N LYS A 49 16.64 -1.30 16.35
CA LYS A 49 15.59 -0.81 17.26
C LYS A 49 14.60 0.13 16.57
N ARG A 50 13.98 -0.33 15.49
CA ARG A 50 12.95 0.42 14.76
C ARG A 50 11.91 -0.52 14.15
N GLY A 51 10.67 -0.04 14.09
CA GLY A 51 9.55 -0.70 13.44
C GLY A 51 8.90 0.16 12.38
N LEU A 52 8.48 -0.43 11.28
CA LEU A 52 7.61 0.23 10.30
C LEU A 52 6.44 -0.68 9.96
N ILE A 53 5.22 -0.18 10.20
CA ILE A 53 3.98 -0.91 9.91
C ILE A 53 3.20 -0.09 8.89
N LEU A 54 2.80 -0.74 7.80
CA LEU A 54 1.94 -0.15 6.78
C LEU A 54 0.53 -0.72 6.90
N ARG A 55 -0.47 0.15 6.68
CA ARG A 55 -1.88 -0.23 6.66
C ARG A 55 -2.53 0.35 5.41
N ASN A 56 -3.07 -0.50 4.55
CA ASN A 56 -3.97 -0.07 3.48
C ASN A 56 -5.27 0.51 4.09
N GLU A 57 -5.86 1.52 3.45
CA GLU A 57 -6.92 2.31 4.08
C GLU A 57 -8.22 1.53 4.35
N ASN A 58 -8.56 0.57 3.50
CA ASN A 58 -9.78 -0.23 3.60
C ASN A 58 -9.48 -1.71 3.92
N CYS A 59 -8.33 -2.02 4.52
CA CYS A 59 -8.01 -3.41 4.88
C CYS A 59 -8.99 -4.01 5.89
N SER A 60 -9.53 -3.19 6.80
CA SER A 60 -10.53 -3.54 7.80
C SER A 60 -11.28 -2.30 8.26
N SER A 61 -12.60 -2.42 8.47
CA SER A 61 -13.45 -1.37 9.04
C SER A 61 -13.25 -1.20 10.54
N ASN A 62 -12.89 -2.28 11.25
CA ASN A 62 -12.77 -2.31 12.71
C ASN A 62 -11.33 -2.10 13.16
N TYR A 63 -10.37 -2.69 12.44
CA TYR A 63 -8.94 -2.52 12.72
C TYR A 63 -8.43 -1.28 11.96
N THR A 64 -8.87 -0.13 12.44
CA THR A 64 -8.49 1.19 11.91
C THR A 64 -7.03 1.50 12.21
N THR A 65 -6.48 2.51 11.56
CA THR A 65 -5.13 3.03 11.89
C THR A 65 -5.02 3.39 13.37
N ASP A 66 -6.10 3.92 13.96
CA ASP A 66 -6.14 4.31 15.37
C ASP A 66 -6.16 3.10 16.29
N PHE A 67 -6.95 2.07 15.95
CA PHE A 67 -6.96 0.82 16.69
C PHE A 67 -5.58 0.17 16.71
N ILE A 68 -4.95 0.01 15.54
CA ILE A 68 -3.62 -0.62 15.43
C ILE A 68 -2.58 0.22 16.18
N PHE A 69 -2.62 1.55 16.04
CA PHE A 69 -1.73 2.44 16.78
C PHE A 69 -1.86 2.28 18.31
N ASN A 70 -3.10 2.27 18.82
CA ASN A 70 -3.34 2.11 20.26
C ASN A 70 -2.88 0.73 20.75
N LEU A 71 -3.18 -0.33 19.99
CA LEU A 71 -2.74 -1.70 20.30
C LEU A 71 -1.21 -1.79 20.40
N TYR A 72 -0.49 -1.30 19.39
CA TYR A 72 0.98 -1.33 19.39
C TYR A 72 1.58 -0.44 20.49
N SER A 73 0.95 0.69 20.81
CA SER A 73 1.43 1.60 21.87
C SER A 73 1.27 0.96 23.25
N GLU A 74 0.14 0.32 23.51
CA GLU A 74 -0.16 -0.31 24.80
C GLU A 74 0.68 -1.58 24.99
N GLU A 75 0.65 -2.49 24.01
CA GLU A 75 1.38 -3.76 24.09
C GLU A 75 2.91 -3.59 23.92
N GLY A 76 3.36 -2.43 23.45
CA GLY A 76 4.76 -2.05 23.48
C GLY A 76 5.33 -1.92 24.90
N LYS A 77 4.49 -1.75 25.94
CA LYS A 77 4.84 -1.82 27.38
C LYS A 77 6.13 -1.10 27.77
N GLY A 78 6.39 0.06 27.16
CA GLY A 78 7.59 0.87 27.42
C GLY A 78 8.88 0.41 26.72
N ILE A 79 8.83 -0.67 25.94
CA ILE A 79 9.95 -1.16 25.11
C ILE A 79 10.15 -0.25 23.90
N PHE A 80 9.05 0.24 23.31
CA PHE A 80 9.05 1.22 22.24
C PHE A 80 7.82 2.13 22.34
N ASP A 81 7.90 3.29 21.69
CA ASP A 81 6.76 4.18 21.47
C ASP A 81 6.31 4.11 20.01
N CYS A 82 5.07 4.52 19.76
CA CYS A 82 4.49 4.55 18.42
C CYS A 82 4.17 5.97 17.99
N ARG A 83 4.18 6.19 16.68
CA ARG A 83 3.59 7.35 16.02
C ARG A 83 2.82 6.86 14.81
N LYS A 84 1.68 7.50 14.52
CA LYS A 84 0.88 7.23 13.32
C LYS A 84 0.95 8.42 12.36
N ASN A 85 0.97 8.14 11.07
CA ASN A 85 0.86 9.14 10.01
C ASN A 85 -0.13 8.65 8.95
N VAL A 86 -1.18 9.44 8.70
CA VAL A 86 -2.10 9.21 7.58
C VAL A 86 -1.62 10.11 6.43
N LEU A 87 -0.94 9.50 5.45
CA LEU A 87 -0.30 10.21 4.34
C LEU A 87 -1.28 11.10 3.53
N GLY A 88 -2.53 10.66 3.40
CA GLY A 88 -3.55 11.40 2.64
C GLY A 88 -3.19 11.60 1.17
N HIS A 89 -3.64 12.72 0.60
CA HIS A 89 -3.58 13.00 -0.84
C HIS A 89 -2.19 13.27 -1.38
N MET A 90 -1.17 13.47 -0.54
CA MET A 90 0.21 13.66 -1.01
C MET A 90 0.71 12.47 -1.85
N GLN A 91 0.10 11.30 -1.66
CA GLN A 91 0.39 10.08 -2.43
C GLN A 91 -0.01 10.17 -3.91
N GLN A 92 -0.87 11.13 -4.30
CA GLN A 92 -1.16 11.40 -5.71
C GLN A 92 0.06 12.01 -6.44
N GLY A 93 1.02 12.52 -5.68
CA GLY A 93 2.21 13.17 -6.18
C GLY A 93 1.97 14.63 -6.57
N GLY A 94 3.07 15.32 -6.89
CA GLY A 94 3.04 16.61 -7.56
C GLY A 94 3.37 16.41 -9.03
N THR A 95 4.65 16.43 -9.36
CA THR A 95 5.12 16.16 -10.72
C THR A 95 5.28 14.64 -10.93
N PRO A 96 4.75 14.05 -12.02
CA PRO A 96 4.82 12.61 -12.26
C PRO A 96 6.26 12.12 -12.41
N THR A 97 6.50 10.87 -12.00
CA THR A 97 7.81 10.24 -12.08
C THR A 97 8.21 9.98 -13.55
N PRO A 98 9.51 9.78 -13.86
CA PRO A 98 9.93 9.39 -15.21
C PRO A 98 9.26 8.10 -15.71
N PHE A 99 8.98 7.16 -14.80
CA PHE A 99 8.26 5.94 -15.12
C PHE A 99 6.84 6.25 -15.61
N ASP A 100 6.08 7.03 -14.85
CA ASP A 100 4.69 7.37 -15.18
C ASP A 100 4.60 8.16 -16.49
N ARG A 101 5.52 9.11 -16.73
CA ARG A 101 5.58 9.87 -17.99
C ARG A 101 5.79 8.97 -19.20
N ASN A 102 6.76 8.07 -19.10
CA ASN A 102 7.09 7.13 -20.18
C ASN A 102 5.97 6.11 -20.37
N PHE A 103 5.37 5.61 -19.29
CA PHE A 103 4.26 4.67 -19.34
C PHE A 103 3.03 5.29 -20.00
N ALA A 104 2.63 6.50 -19.58
CA ALA A 104 1.54 7.24 -20.19
C ALA A 104 1.78 7.47 -21.70
N THR A 105 3.01 7.85 -22.08
CA THR A 105 3.37 8.05 -23.50
C THR A 105 3.21 6.76 -24.31
N LYS A 106 3.74 5.63 -23.80
CA LYS A 106 3.65 4.32 -24.47
C LYS A 106 2.22 3.84 -24.58
N MET A 107 1.46 3.90 -23.49
CA MET A 107 0.07 3.43 -23.46
C MET A 107 -0.85 4.31 -24.29
N GLY A 108 -0.67 5.64 -24.26
CA GLY A 108 -1.41 6.58 -25.09
C GLY A 108 -1.18 6.35 -26.58
N ALA A 109 0.08 6.20 -27.01
CA ALA A 109 0.39 5.87 -28.41
C ALA A 109 -0.23 4.54 -28.84
N LYS A 110 -0.15 3.50 -28.00
CA LYS A 110 -0.75 2.20 -28.28
C LYS A 110 -2.28 2.26 -28.40
N ALA A 111 -2.94 3.03 -27.54
CA ALA A 111 -4.39 3.20 -27.59
C ALA A 111 -4.85 3.85 -28.90
N VAL A 112 -4.16 4.89 -29.38
CA VAL A 112 -4.48 5.55 -30.66
C VAL A 112 -4.25 4.63 -31.85
N LEU A 113 -3.15 3.86 -31.85
CA LEU A 113 -2.89 2.86 -32.89
C LEU A 113 -4.01 1.82 -32.95
N TRP A 114 -4.40 1.27 -31.81
CA TRP A 114 -5.48 0.29 -31.71
C TRP A 114 -6.82 0.87 -32.19
N LEU A 115 -7.16 2.10 -31.78
CA LEU A 115 -8.38 2.76 -32.22
C LEU A 115 -8.39 2.97 -33.75
N THR A 116 -7.27 3.39 -34.32
CA THR A 116 -7.14 3.63 -35.77
C THR A 116 -7.30 2.34 -36.57
N GLU A 117 -6.76 1.23 -36.07
CA GLU A 117 -6.92 -0.09 -36.65
C GLU A 117 -8.39 -0.51 -36.63
N LYS A 118 -9.06 -0.39 -35.47
CA LYS A 118 -10.48 -0.73 -35.32
C LYS A 118 -11.38 0.12 -36.22
N LEU A 119 -11.12 1.41 -36.36
CA LEU A 119 -11.89 2.28 -37.27
C LEU A 119 -11.77 1.82 -38.73
N LYS A 120 -10.57 1.41 -39.17
CA LYS A 120 -10.37 0.89 -40.53
C LYS A 120 -11.09 -0.43 -40.76
N GLU A 121 -11.08 -1.32 -39.79
CA GLU A 121 -11.80 -2.60 -39.84
C GLU A 121 -13.31 -2.37 -39.95
N CYS A 122 -13.88 -1.52 -39.08
CA CYS A 122 -15.32 -1.25 -39.07
C CYS A 122 -15.79 -0.53 -40.34
N TYR A 123 -15.00 0.41 -40.87
CA TYR A 123 -15.40 1.17 -42.06
C TYR A 123 -15.29 0.37 -43.37
N ARG A 124 -14.37 -0.60 -43.47
CA ARG A 124 -14.22 -1.43 -44.69
C ARG A 124 -15.19 -2.62 -44.75
N HIS A 125 -15.90 -2.91 -43.67
CA HIS A 125 -16.94 -3.95 -43.60
C HIS A 125 -18.36 -3.40 -43.45
N GLY A 126 -18.56 -2.09 -43.63
CA GLY A 126 -19.90 -1.51 -43.77
C GLY A 126 -20.42 -1.75 -45.20
N GLU A 127 -21.48 -2.57 -45.31
CA GLU A 127 -22.52 -2.32 -46.31
C GLU A 127 -23.16 -0.93 -46.11
#